data_AF-A0A9J6CY09-F1
#
_entry.id   AF-A0A9J6CY09-F1
#
_cell.length_a   1.000
_cell.length_b   1.000
_cell.length_c   1.000
_cell.angle_alpha   90.00
_cell.angle_beta   90.00
_cell.angle_gamma   90.00
#
_symmetry.space_group_name_H-M   'P 1'
#
loop_
_entity.id
_entity.type
_entity.pdbx_description
1 polymer ?
#
loop_
_entity_poly.entity_id
_entity_poly.type
_entity_poly.pdbx_seq_one_letter_code
_entity_poly.pdbx_strand_id
1 'polypeptide(L)'
;MAGSKMKVGDKFPTFRELEAAVKGYSEEKFVQFYKRDCRTVTAAKTKVKRFLNERLGMYQLLYSHLPQTRALREPGAKEEATQLLALHANKKLVKKRIEEKTGKLVLLKDLSNAASSLRPQTRNDLIKTAALLQNEHGKHLIL
;
A
#
# COMPACT_ATOMS: atom_id res chain seq x y z
N MET A 1 -16.83 -4.89 19.22
CA MET A 1 -15.41 -4.45 19.25
C MET A 1 -15.40 -2.95 19.01
N ALA A 2 -15.07 -2.15 20.02
CA ALA A 2 -15.11 -0.69 19.93
C ALA A 2 -14.03 -0.20 18.94
N GLY A 3 -14.46 0.40 17.83
CA GLY A 3 -13.56 1.10 16.92
C GLY A 3 -13.03 2.35 17.63
N SER A 4 -11.80 2.29 18.15
CA SER A 4 -11.19 3.41 18.85
C SER A 4 -10.79 4.49 17.84
N LYS A 5 -11.57 5.56 17.83
CA LYS A 5 -11.36 6.80 17.07
C LYS A 5 -10.18 7.58 17.67
N MET A 6 -8.96 7.10 17.45
CA MET A 6 -7.73 7.78 17.89
C MET A 6 -7.62 9.16 17.21
N LYS A 7 -7.28 10.20 17.97
CA LYS A 7 -7.09 11.57 17.47
C LYS A 7 -5.65 12.03 17.68
N VAL A 8 -5.24 13.03 16.90
CA VAL A 8 -3.94 13.68 17.09
C VAL A 8 -3.93 14.36 18.46
N GLY A 9 -2.99 13.96 19.32
CA GLY A 9 -2.83 14.49 20.68
C GLY A 9 -3.23 13.52 21.80
N ASP A 10 -3.80 12.36 21.47
CA ASP A 10 -4.10 11.32 22.47
C ASP A 10 -2.83 10.84 23.18
N LYS A 11 -2.94 10.61 24.50
CA LYS A 11 -1.85 10.13 25.36
C LYS A 11 -2.14 8.70 25.79
N PHE A 12 -1.14 7.85 25.72
CA PHE A 12 -1.24 6.44 26.11
C PHE A 12 -0.37 6.16 27.34
N PRO A 13 -0.90 5.47 28.36
CA PRO A 13 -0.14 5.14 29.56
C PRO A 13 0.90 4.04 29.30
N THR A 14 0.65 3.16 28.31
CA THR A 14 1.56 2.07 27.96
C THR A 14 1.81 1.98 26.46
N PHE A 15 2.98 1.43 26.10
CA PHE A 15 3.34 1.20 24.70
C PHE A 15 2.41 0.18 24.03
N ARG A 16 1.96 -0.84 24.78
CA ARG A 16 1.05 -1.88 24.28
C ARG A 16 -0.31 -1.32 23.87
N GLU A 17 -0.85 -0.37 24.63
CA GLU A 17 -2.11 0.30 24.30
C GLU A 17 -1.97 1.18 23.05
N LEU A 18 -0.86 1.90 22.92
CA LEU A 18 -0.55 2.65 21.71
C LEU A 18 -0.50 1.74 20.47
N GLU A 19 0.22 0.60 20.55
CA GLU A 19 0.31 -0.33 19.41
C GLU A 19 -1.06 -0.93 19.05
N ALA A 20 -1.87 -1.26 20.05
CA ALA A 20 -3.24 -1.73 19.82
C ALA A 20 -4.12 -0.65 19.16
N ALA A 21 -4.02 0.61 19.59
CA ALA A 21 -4.77 1.72 19.02
C ALA A 21 -4.34 2.03 17.59
N VAL A 22 -3.03 2.05 17.30
CA VAL A 22 -2.48 2.23 15.95
C VAL A 22 -2.94 1.09 15.04
N LYS A 23 -2.97 -0.15 15.53
CA LYS A 23 -3.48 -1.30 14.78
C LYS A 23 -4.98 -1.16 14.48
N GLY A 24 -5.79 -0.78 15.46
CA GLY A 24 -7.22 -0.54 15.24
C GLY A 24 -7.47 0.59 14.23
N TYR A 25 -6.72 1.69 14.31
CA TYR A 25 -6.82 2.80 13.36
C TYR A 25 -6.32 2.41 11.95
N SER A 26 -5.28 1.58 11.87
CA SER A 26 -4.77 0.97 10.63
C SER A 26 -5.85 0.15 9.93
N GLU A 27 -6.60 -0.64 10.69
CA GLU A 27 -7.70 -1.47 10.18
C GLU A 27 -8.90 -0.62 9.77
N GLU A 28 -9.31 0.36 10.58
CA GLU A 28 -10.45 1.24 10.29
C GLU A 28 -10.21 2.13 9.05
N LYS A 29 -9.00 2.70 8.92
CA LYS A 29 -8.65 3.59 7.80
C LYS A 29 -8.01 2.86 6.63
N PHE A 30 -7.74 1.56 6.76
CA PHE A 30 -7.07 0.73 5.76
C PHE A 30 -5.71 1.31 5.37
N VAL A 31 -4.92 1.72 6.36
CA VAL A 31 -3.63 2.36 6.19
C VAL A 31 -2.59 1.59 6.97
N GLN A 32 -1.60 1.02 6.28
CA GLN A 32 -0.49 0.34 6.94
C GLN A 32 0.49 1.38 7.49
N PHE A 33 0.77 1.35 8.79
CA PHE A 33 1.75 2.24 9.42
C PHE A 33 3.09 1.53 9.62
N TYR A 34 4.18 2.29 9.49
CA TYR A 34 5.52 1.88 9.88
C TYR A 34 6.09 2.90 10.87
N LYS A 35 7.01 2.46 11.73
CA LYS A 35 7.75 3.32 12.66
C LYS A 35 8.73 4.15 11.80
N ARG A 36 8.46 5.44 11.61
CA ARG A 36 9.33 6.33 10.83
C ARG A 36 10.53 6.73 11.67
N ASP A 37 10.26 7.30 12.83
CA ASP A 37 11.28 7.73 13.77
C ASP A 37 11.00 7.14 15.14
N CYS A 38 12.08 6.79 15.84
CA CYS A 38 12.03 6.44 17.24
C CYS A 38 13.12 7.19 17.99
N ARG A 39 12.78 7.68 19.18
CA ARG A 39 13.78 8.27 20.09
C ARG A 39 13.78 7.50 21.40
N THR A 40 14.91 6.89 21.69
CA THR A 40 15.11 6.10 22.91
C THR A 40 15.41 6.99 24.09
N VAL A 41 15.08 6.53 25.31
CA VAL A 41 15.36 7.27 26.54
C VAL A 41 16.87 7.46 26.75
N THR A 42 17.69 6.49 26.35
CA THR A 42 19.16 6.57 26.39
C THR A 42 19.70 7.75 25.57
N ALA A 43 19.20 7.92 24.34
CA ALA A 43 19.55 9.06 23.47
C ALA A 43 18.93 10.38 23.93
N ALA A 44 17.85 10.35 24.72
CA ALA A 44 17.21 11.53 25.29
C ALA A 44 17.97 12.10 26.48
N LYS A 45 18.53 11.22 27.33
CA LYS A 45 19.27 11.60 28.55
C LYS A 45 20.42 12.57 28.27
N THR A 46 21.05 12.45 27.10
CA THR A 46 22.13 13.35 26.68
C THR A 46 21.65 14.75 26.28
N LYS A 47 20.37 14.90 25.90
CA LYS A 47 19.81 16.16 25.39
C LYS A 47 18.84 16.83 26.35
N VAL A 48 18.22 16.09 27.26
CA VAL A 48 17.11 16.58 28.07
C VAL A 48 17.49 16.54 29.55
N LYS A 49 17.45 17.71 30.21
CA LYS A 49 17.81 17.89 31.63
C LYS A 49 16.75 17.39 32.64
N ARG A 50 15.62 16.84 32.17
CA ARG A 50 14.51 16.40 33.03
C ARG A 50 14.61 14.92 33.38
N PHE A 51 14.05 14.53 34.51
CA PHE A 51 13.97 13.12 34.91
C PHE A 51 13.20 12.31 33.87
N LEU A 52 13.84 11.29 33.32
CA LEU A 52 13.25 10.33 32.38
C LEU A 52 13.13 8.99 33.10
N ASN A 53 11.91 8.46 33.16
CA ASN A 53 11.66 7.16 33.76
C ASN A 53 12.39 6.06 32.97
N GLU A 54 13.32 5.38 33.63
CA GLU A 54 14.21 4.38 33.02
C GLU A 54 13.48 3.11 32.58
N ARG A 55 12.27 2.88 33.11
CA ARG A 55 11.41 1.76 32.68
C ARG A 55 10.82 1.98 31.29
N LEU A 56 10.82 3.21 30.76
CA LEU A 56 10.44 3.49 29.38
C LEU A 56 11.64 3.30 28.46
N GLY A 57 11.56 2.36 27.52
CA GLY A 57 12.60 2.18 26.49
C GLY A 57 12.60 3.31 25.45
N MET A 58 11.44 3.90 25.16
CA MET A 58 11.25 4.97 24.17
C MET A 58 10.41 6.09 24.76
N TYR A 59 10.77 7.35 24.47
CA TYR A 59 10.00 8.53 24.91
C TYR A 59 9.22 9.21 23.78
N GLN A 60 9.56 8.89 22.53
CA GLN A 60 8.85 9.39 21.35
C GLN A 60 8.87 8.36 20.23
N LEU A 61 7.69 8.06 19.68
CA LEU A 61 7.52 7.31 18.44
C LEU A 61 6.72 8.13 17.46
N LEU A 62 7.19 8.18 16.21
CA LEU A 62 6.46 8.75 15.09
C LEU A 62 6.14 7.64 14.10
N TYR A 63 4.84 7.43 13.88
CA TYR A 63 4.36 6.53 12.84
C TYR A 63 4.11 7.31 11.55
N SER A 64 4.47 6.69 10.43
CA SER A 64 4.10 7.14 9.09
C SER A 64 3.31 6.05 8.42
N HIS A 65 2.47 6.41 7.47
CA HIS A 65 1.81 5.42 6.65
C HIS A 65 2.67 5.03 5.46
N LEU A 66 2.66 3.74 5.14
CA LEU A 66 2.99 3.28 3.80
C LEU A 66 1.91 3.74 2.83
N PRO A 67 2.25 3.97 1.56
CA PRO A 67 1.25 4.08 0.51
C PRO A 67 0.35 2.84 0.56
N GLN A 68 -0.99 3.04 0.60
CA GLN A 68 -1.97 1.95 0.73
C GLN A 68 -1.63 0.77 -0.21
N THR A 69 -1.32 -0.40 0.34
CA THR A 69 -1.01 -1.61 -0.44
C THR A 69 -2.30 -2.36 -0.78
N ARG A 70 -2.79 -2.10 -2.00
CA ARG A 70 -4.05 -2.61 -2.58
C ARG A 70 -3.91 -4.05 -3.09
N ALA A 71 -4.99 -4.84 -3.07
CA ALA A 71 -4.96 -6.28 -3.41
C ALA A 71 -4.47 -6.59 -4.84
N LEU A 72 -4.71 -5.70 -5.81
CA LEU A 72 -4.33 -5.94 -7.22
C LEU A 72 -2.82 -5.90 -7.49
N ARG A 73 -1.97 -5.82 -6.47
CA ARG A 73 -0.53 -6.12 -6.61
C ARG A 73 -0.22 -7.61 -6.62
N GLU A 74 -1.04 -8.44 -5.98
CA GLU A 74 -0.85 -9.89 -5.94
C GLU A 74 -1.13 -10.48 -7.34
N PRO A 75 -0.20 -11.26 -7.93
CA PRO A 75 -0.35 -11.79 -9.28
C PRO A 75 -1.67 -12.56 -9.48
N GLY A 76 -1.99 -13.47 -8.56
CA GLY A 76 -3.20 -14.30 -8.66
C GLY A 76 -4.51 -13.51 -8.54
N ALA A 77 -4.59 -12.51 -7.66
CA ALA A 77 -5.79 -11.68 -7.53
C ALA A 77 -5.99 -10.75 -8.74
N LYS A 78 -4.88 -10.30 -9.33
CA LYS A 78 -4.90 -9.49 -10.55
C LYS A 78 -5.37 -10.32 -11.74
N GLU A 79 -4.85 -11.53 -11.94
CA GLU A 79 -5.25 -12.41 -13.04
C GLU A 79 -6.75 -12.72 -13.00
N GLU A 80 -7.28 -13.13 -11.85
CA GLU A 80 -8.70 -13.44 -11.69
C GLU A 80 -9.59 -12.20 -11.94
N ALA A 81 -9.21 -11.03 -11.42
CA ALA A 81 -9.91 -9.79 -11.71
C ALA A 81 -9.87 -9.47 -13.21
N THR A 82 -8.75 -9.72 -13.89
CA THR A 82 -8.60 -9.46 -15.33
C THR A 82 -9.46 -10.41 -16.16
N GLN A 83 -9.52 -11.69 -15.80
CA GLN A 83 -10.39 -12.68 -16.43
C GLN A 83 -11.87 -12.31 -16.30
N LEU A 84 -12.32 -11.97 -15.09
CA LEU A 84 -13.70 -11.54 -14.85
C LEU A 84 -14.05 -10.26 -15.61
N LEU A 85 -13.10 -9.33 -15.72
CA LEU A 85 -13.27 -8.09 -16.49
C LEU A 85 -13.29 -8.34 -18.00
N ALA A 86 -12.53 -9.32 -18.51
CA ALA A 86 -12.58 -9.74 -19.91
C ALA A 86 -13.95 -10.33 -20.28
N LEU A 87 -14.56 -11.07 -19.35
CA LEU A 87 -15.94 -11.56 -19.45
C LEU A 87 -17.01 -10.46 -19.28
N HIS A 88 -16.61 -9.19 -19.25
CA HIS A 88 -17.51 -8.05 -19.07
C HIS A 88 -18.33 -8.10 -17.77
N ALA A 89 -17.83 -8.77 -16.73
CA ALA A 89 -18.50 -8.81 -15.44
C ALA A 89 -18.58 -7.42 -14.79
N ASN A 90 -19.65 -7.18 -14.03
CA ASN A 90 -19.85 -5.91 -13.34
C ASN A 90 -18.74 -5.66 -12.30
N LYS A 91 -18.04 -4.53 -12.43
CA LYS A 91 -16.93 -4.12 -11.54
C LYS A 91 -17.30 -4.13 -10.05
N LYS A 92 -18.55 -3.87 -9.66
CA LYS A 92 -18.99 -3.94 -8.26
C LYS A 92 -19.02 -5.38 -7.73
N LEU A 93 -19.44 -6.32 -8.58
CA LEU A 93 -19.46 -7.75 -8.24
C LEU A 93 -18.05 -8.33 -8.22
N VAL A 94 -17.21 -7.96 -9.19
CA VAL A 94 -15.79 -8.34 -9.21
C VAL A 94 -15.09 -7.82 -7.96
N LYS A 95 -15.33 -6.56 -7.58
CA LYS A 95 -14.82 -5.99 -6.33
C LYS A 95 -15.21 -6.86 -5.13
N LYS A 96 -16.50 -7.14 -4.96
CA LYS A 96 -17.01 -7.93 -3.84
C LYS A 96 -16.38 -9.33 -3.81
N ARG A 97 -16.28 -10.00 -4.96
CA ARG A 97 -15.67 -11.34 -5.09
C ARG A 97 -14.18 -11.35 -4.71
N ILE A 98 -13.41 -10.39 -5.21
CA ILE A 98 -11.98 -10.31 -4.91
C ILE A 98 -11.77 -9.95 -3.42
N GLU A 99 -12.60 -9.07 -2.85
CA GLU A 99 -12.57 -8.73 -1.42
C GLU A 99 -12.93 -9.94 -0.55
N GLU A 100 -13.96 -10.71 -0.90
CA GLU A 100 -14.37 -11.93 -0.19
C GLU A 100 -13.28 -13.01 -0.23
N LYS A 101 -12.61 -13.18 -1.37
CA LYS A 101 -11.60 -14.23 -1.56
C LYS A 101 -10.26 -13.88 -0.92
N THR A 102 -9.84 -12.62 -1.01
CA THR A 102 -8.51 -12.19 -0.54
C THR A 102 -8.53 -11.57 0.85
N GLY A 103 -9.70 -11.16 1.35
CA GLY A 103 -9.82 -10.35 2.56
C GLY A 103 -9.17 -8.96 2.45
N LYS A 104 -8.68 -8.58 1.26
CA LYS A 104 -7.97 -7.33 0.98
C LYS A 104 -8.88 -6.38 0.22
N LEU A 105 -8.83 -5.10 0.55
CA LEU A 105 -9.71 -4.07 0.00
C LEU A 105 -9.31 -3.72 -1.45
N VAL A 106 -10.31 -3.59 -2.33
CA VAL A 106 -10.14 -3.28 -3.76
C VAL A 106 -10.96 -2.06 -4.15
N LEU A 107 -10.33 -1.06 -4.78
CA LEU A 107 -11.06 0.07 -5.33
C LEU A 107 -11.55 -0.21 -6.76
N LEU A 108 -12.66 0.42 -7.13
CA LEU A 108 -13.15 0.39 -8.52
C LEU A 108 -12.13 1.00 -9.51
N LYS A 109 -11.28 1.91 -9.03
CA LYS A 109 -10.16 2.46 -9.81
C LYS A 109 -9.14 1.38 -10.15
N ASP A 110 -8.85 0.49 -9.21
CA ASP A 110 -7.88 -0.59 -9.40
C ASP A 110 -8.40 -1.55 -10.48
N LEU A 111 -9.69 -1.92 -10.43
CA LEU A 111 -10.34 -2.72 -11.48
C LEU A 111 -10.37 -2.00 -12.84
N SER A 112 -10.50 -0.68 -12.85
CA SER A 112 -10.48 0.09 -14.11
C SER A 112 -9.08 0.20 -14.70
N ASN A 113 -8.04 0.21 -13.86
CA ASN A 113 -6.65 0.11 -14.30
C ASN A 113 -6.34 -1.32 -14.79
N ALA A 114 -6.82 -2.37 -14.12
CA ALA A 114 -6.68 -3.74 -14.60
C ALA A 114 -7.39 -3.94 -15.96
N ALA A 115 -8.61 -3.40 -16.11
CA ALA A 115 -9.33 -3.39 -17.38
C ALA A 115 -8.65 -2.54 -18.47
N SER A 116 -7.78 -1.59 -18.09
CA SER A 116 -7.09 -0.77 -19.10
C SER A 116 -6.09 -1.57 -19.92
N SER A 117 -5.51 -2.62 -19.33
CA SER A 117 -4.61 -3.55 -20.03
C SER A 117 -5.31 -4.44 -21.06
N LEU A 118 -6.65 -4.55 -21.00
CA LEU A 118 -7.46 -5.28 -21.97
C LEU A 118 -7.84 -4.45 -23.20
N ARG A 119 -7.61 -3.13 -23.17
CA ARG A 119 -7.98 -2.27 -24.31
C ARG A 119 -7.01 -2.53 -25.47
N PRO A 120 -7.50 -2.52 -26.72
CA PRO A 120 -6.64 -2.66 -27.89
C PRO A 120 -5.57 -1.54 -27.90
N GLN A 121 -4.37 -1.89 -28.34
CA GLN A 121 -3.27 -0.94 -28.52
C GLN A 121 -3.72 0.18 -29.47
N THR A 122 -3.69 1.40 -28.96
CA THR A 122 -3.99 2.61 -29.74
C THR A 122 -2.87 2.88 -30.75
N ARG A 123 -3.17 3.72 -31.75
CA ARG A 123 -2.25 4.15 -32.84
C ARG A 123 -0.82 4.52 -32.38
N ASN A 124 -0.66 5.02 -31.14
CA ASN A 124 0.63 5.34 -30.54
C ASN A 124 1.13 4.18 -29.67
N ASP A 125 1.69 3.15 -30.30
CA ASP A 125 2.23 1.96 -29.63
C ASP A 125 3.76 1.98 -29.61
N LEU A 126 4.31 2.30 -28.45
CA LEU A 126 5.75 2.37 -28.22
C LEU A 126 6.47 1.04 -28.54
N ILE A 127 5.79 -0.10 -28.33
CA ILE A 127 6.36 -1.43 -28.54
C ILE A 127 6.56 -1.67 -30.04
N LYS A 128 5.55 -1.34 -30.87
CA LYS A 128 5.67 -1.41 -32.34
C LYS A 128 6.76 -0.49 -32.87
N THR A 129 6.82 0.76 -32.40
CA THR A 129 7.86 1.70 -32.85
C THR A 129 9.26 1.26 -32.44
N ALA A 130 9.43 0.72 -31.22
CA ALA A 130 10.72 0.21 -30.76
C ALA A 130 11.16 -1.02 -31.57
N ALA A 131 10.24 -1.94 -31.88
CA ALA A 131 10.52 -3.11 -32.70
C ALA A 131 10.92 -2.74 -34.14
N LEU A 132 10.26 -1.73 -34.74
CA LEU A 132 10.63 -1.21 -36.06
C LEU A 132 12.05 -0.63 -36.06
N LEU A 133 12.37 0.21 -35.07
CA LEU A 133 13.70 0.83 -34.96
C LEU A 133 14.82 -0.21 -34.72
N GLN A 134 14.57 -1.23 -33.91
CA GLN A 134 15.53 -2.32 -33.71
C GLN A 134 15.78 -3.12 -34.99
N ASN A 135 14.74 -3.36 -35.79
CA ASN A 135 14.86 -4.07 -37.07
C ASN A 135 15.56 -3.24 -38.16
N GLU A 136 15.45 -1.91 -38.13
CA GLU A 136 16.14 -1.03 -39.06
C GLU A 136 17.62 -0.84 -38.70
N HIS A 137 17.94 -0.64 -37.41
CA HIS A 137 19.32 -0.42 -36.97
C HIS A 137 20.12 -1.72 -36.77
N GLY A 138 19.47 -2.86 -36.52
CA GLY A 138 20.12 -4.17 -36.41
C GLY A 138 20.70 -4.69 -37.73
N LYS A 139 20.26 -4.16 -38.88
CA LYS A 139 20.79 -4.52 -40.22
C LYS A 139 22.11 -3.84 -40.56
N HIS A 140 22.54 -2.83 -39.81
CA HIS A 140 23.78 -2.10 -40.08
C HIS A 140 25.02 -2.68 -39.38
N LEU A 141 24.85 -3.74 -38.58
CA LEU A 141 25.93 -4.48 -37.91
C LEU A 141 26.13 -5.85 -38.57
N ILE A 142 26.47 -5.85 -39.86
CA ILE A 142 27.17 -6.96 -40.50
C ILE A 142 28.44 -6.34 -41.09
N LEU A 143 29.54 -6.45 -40.34
CA LEU A 143 30.91 -6.32 -40.84
C LEU A 143 31.47 -7.74 -40.96
#